data_AF-A0A2T4U4P3-F1
#
_entry.id   AF-A0A2T4U4P3-F1
#
_cell.length_a   1.000
_cell.length_b   1.000
_cell.length_c   1.000
_cell.angle_alpha   90.00
_cell.angle_beta   90.00
_cell.angle_gamma   90.00
#
_symmetry.space_group_name_H-M   'P 1'
#
loop_
_entity.id
_entity.type
_entity.pdbx_description
1 polymer ?
#
loop_
_entity_poly.entity_id
_entity_poly.type
_entity_poly.pdbx_seq_one_letter_code
_entity_poly.pdbx_strand_id
1 'polypeptide(L)'
;MESFYKILENYLKRKDTDYAIHVNGNWGSGKTYFLKNDVRQHLEKKDGEWQIIYISLNGIRTLEEISDKVFMEVISLIKFSNQGKGINTGKVISTTTSLLKNINSINIGGLGVGASMDLAESINKVQEYINNNIKRNILLCFDDLERIDDELPLKSVLGLILCQETRHV
;
A
#
# COMPACT_ATOMS: atom_id res chain seq x y z
N MET A 1 26.57 15.54 1.97
CA MET A 1 25.44 14.68 1.52
C MET A 1 24.32 14.83 2.53
N GLU A 2 23.09 15.00 2.06
CA GLU A 2 21.92 15.01 2.94
C GLU A 2 21.65 13.59 3.44
N SER A 3 21.33 13.41 4.72
CA SER A 3 20.99 12.08 5.24
C SER A 3 19.66 11.62 4.65
N PHE A 4 19.50 10.31 4.41
CA PHE A 4 18.26 9.73 3.88
C PHE A 4 17.03 10.19 4.67
N TYR A 5 17.11 10.23 6.00
CA TYR A 5 16.00 10.65 6.85
C TYR A 5 15.56 12.09 6.58
N LYS A 6 16.48 13.00 6.23
CA LYS A 6 16.11 14.38 5.89
C LYS A 6 15.41 14.46 4.54
N ILE A 7 15.83 13.65 3.56
CA ILE A 7 15.12 13.51 2.27
C ILE A 7 13.71 12.96 2.50
N LEU A 8 13.59 11.89 3.29
CA LEU A 8 12.31 11.30 3.65
C LEU A 8 11.40 12.33 4.35
N GLU A 9 11.90 13.06 5.35
CA GLU A 9 11.12 14.08 6.04
C GLU A 9 10.66 15.21 5.12
N ASN A 10 11.51 15.63 4.18
CA ASN A 10 11.13 16.64 3.19
C ASN A 10 10.06 16.13 2.22
N TYR A 11 10.12 14.85 1.87
CA TYR A 11 9.11 14.18 1.06
C TYR A 11 7.76 14.11 1.79
N LEU A 12 7.75 13.64 3.04
CA LEU A 12 6.53 13.49 3.84
C LEU A 12 5.83 14.82 4.19
N LYS A 13 6.56 15.95 4.17
CA LYS A 13 5.97 17.29 4.41
C LYS A 13 5.25 17.88 3.20
N ARG A 14 5.46 17.34 2.00
CA ARG A 14 4.82 17.83 0.77
C ARG A 14 3.45 17.19 0.64
N LYS A 15 2.39 18.01 0.50
CA LYS A 15 1.02 17.52 0.29
C LYS A 15 0.86 16.79 -1.04
N ASP A 16 1.49 17.33 -2.08
CA ASP A 16 1.42 16.80 -3.45
C ASP A 16 2.84 16.61 -3.97
N THR A 17 3.18 15.36 -4.30
CA THR A 17 4.49 14.99 -4.86
C THR A 17 4.30 14.32 -6.20
N ASP A 18 5.00 14.81 -7.21
CA ASP A 18 5.05 14.29 -8.58
C ASP A 18 6.18 13.27 -8.80
N TYR A 19 6.79 12.82 -7.70
CA TYR A 19 7.92 11.90 -7.70
C TYR A 19 7.79 10.90 -6.55
N ALA A 20 8.56 9.82 -6.62
CA ALA A 20 8.74 8.84 -5.55
C ALA A 20 10.22 8.78 -5.15
N ILE A 21 10.50 8.37 -3.91
CA ILE A 21 11.87 8.09 -3.46
C ILE A 21 12.26 6.68 -3.90
N HIS A 22 13.29 6.57 -4.74
CA HIS A 22 13.88 5.28 -5.11
C HIS A 22 15.09 4.97 -4.21
N VAL A 23 14.97 3.93 -3.39
CA VAL A 23 16.07 3.43 -2.53
C VAL A 23 16.86 2.36 -3.28
N ASN A 24 18.05 2.71 -3.77
CA ASN A 24 18.91 1.81 -4.53
C ASN A 24 20.14 1.34 -3.73
N GLY A 25 20.68 0.18 -4.09
CA GLY A 25 21.83 -0.46 -3.46
C GLY A 25 22.03 -1.91 -3.93
N ASN A 26 23.19 -2.49 -3.64
CA ASN A 26 23.53 -3.86 -4.07
C ASN A 26 22.55 -4.91 -3.53
N TRP A 27 22.52 -6.08 -4.18
CA TRP A 27 21.80 -7.25 -3.66
C TRP A 27 22.32 -7.60 -2.25
N GLY A 28 21.41 -7.87 -1.31
CA GLY A 28 21.79 -8.19 0.07
C GLY A 28 22.29 -7.01 0.92
N SER A 29 22.26 -5.76 0.42
CA SER A 29 22.69 -4.58 1.19
C SER A 29 21.72 -4.15 2.31
N GLY A 30 20.66 -4.92 2.55
CA GLY A 30 19.69 -4.66 3.63
C GLY A 30 18.60 -3.64 3.30
N LYS A 31 18.33 -3.29 2.03
CA LYS A 31 17.29 -2.30 1.65
C LYS A 31 15.91 -2.59 2.26
N THR A 32 15.40 -3.82 2.08
CA THR A 32 14.12 -4.25 2.64
C THR A 32 14.13 -4.23 4.17
N TYR A 33 15.25 -4.59 4.80
CA TYR A 33 15.40 -4.51 6.26
C TYR A 33 15.35 -3.05 6.75
N PHE A 34 16.11 -2.18 6.09
CA PHE A 34 16.19 -0.75 6.37
C PHE A 34 14.80 -0.11 6.31
N LEU A 35 14.04 -0.39 5.26
CA LEU A 35 12.68 0.10 5.15
C LEU A 35 11.80 -0.49 6.28
N LYS A 36 11.71 -1.82 6.38
CA LYS A 36 10.77 -2.50 7.30
C LYS A 36 11.02 -2.21 8.78
N ASN A 37 12.26 -1.94 9.15
CA ASN A 37 12.65 -1.74 10.55
C ASN A 37 13.06 -0.29 10.81
N ASP A 38 14.12 0.20 10.18
CA ASP A 38 14.74 1.47 10.56
C ASP A 38 13.84 2.66 10.21
N VAL A 39 13.33 2.70 8.98
CA VAL A 39 12.39 3.75 8.53
C VAL A 39 11.08 3.66 9.32
N ARG A 40 10.56 2.44 9.52
CA ARG A 40 9.37 2.22 10.34
C ARG A 40 9.54 2.76 11.75
N GLN A 41 10.62 2.41 12.43
CA GLN A 41 10.91 2.89 13.79
C GLN A 41 11.09 4.41 13.82
N HIS A 42 11.70 5.00 12.80
CA HIS A 42 11.85 6.46 12.69
C HIS A 42 10.49 7.15 12.65
N LEU A 43 9.55 6.64 11.83
CA LEU A 43 8.21 7.20 11.70
C LEU A 43 7.33 6.92 12.92
N GLU A 44 7.45 5.76 13.56
CA GLU A 44 6.71 5.42 14.78
C GLU A 44 7.14 6.27 15.99
N LYS A 45 8.44 6.60 16.11
CA LYS A 45 8.96 7.43 17.20
C LYS A 45 8.56 8.92 17.09
N LYS A 46 8.29 9.40 15.88
CA LYS A 46 8.01 10.81 15.58
C LYS A 46 6.50 11.07 15.49
N ASP A 47 5.81 10.74 16.58
CA ASP A 47 4.36 10.93 16.78
C ASP A 47 3.44 9.88 16.12
N GLY A 48 4.01 8.87 15.43
CA GLY A 48 3.24 7.78 14.85
C GLY A 48 2.22 8.25 13.82
N GLU A 49 2.45 9.41 13.21
CA GLU A 49 1.58 10.03 12.21
C GLU A 49 1.52 9.22 10.92
N TRP A 50 2.54 8.41 10.63
CA TRP A 50 2.67 7.67 9.38
C TRP A 50 2.58 6.17 9.60
N GLN A 51 1.81 5.51 8.74
CA GLN A 51 1.71 4.07 8.65
C GLN A 51 2.31 3.60 7.34
N ILE A 52 3.32 2.72 7.41
CA ILE A 52 3.98 2.18 6.23
C ILE A 52 3.26 0.92 5.75
N ILE A 53 3.00 0.85 4.45
CA ILE A 53 2.46 -0.34 3.76
C ILE A 53 3.52 -0.87 2.81
N TYR A 54 3.94 -2.11 2.99
CA TYR A 54 4.85 -2.78 2.09
C TYR A 54 4.10 -3.54 1.01
N ILE A 55 4.42 -3.24 -0.24
CA ILE A 55 3.86 -3.89 -1.42
C ILE A 55 5.01 -4.53 -2.17
N SER A 56 5.17 -5.84 -2.02
CA SER A 56 6.12 -6.60 -2.85
C SER A 56 5.56 -6.72 -4.27
N LEU A 57 6.36 -6.40 -5.28
CA LEU A 57 5.99 -6.53 -6.69
C LEU A 57 6.48 -7.85 -7.31
N ASN A 58 7.08 -8.71 -6.50
CA ASN A 58 7.57 -10.02 -6.93
C ASN A 58 6.45 -10.88 -7.56
N GLY A 59 6.67 -11.29 -8.80
CA GLY A 59 5.76 -12.16 -9.56
C GLY A 59 4.47 -11.49 -10.03
N ILE A 60 4.36 -10.17 -9.97
CA ILE A 60 3.22 -9.42 -10.49
C ILE A 60 3.27 -9.40 -12.02
N ARG A 61 2.12 -9.67 -12.66
CA ARG A 61 1.98 -9.80 -14.11
C ARG A 61 1.20 -8.68 -14.77
N THR A 62 0.35 -7.99 -14.03
CA THR A 62 -0.49 -6.91 -14.59
C THR A 62 -0.58 -5.70 -13.65
N LEU A 63 -0.99 -4.54 -14.17
CA LEU A 63 -1.19 -3.33 -13.36
C LEU A 63 -2.39 -3.46 -12.41
N GLU A 64 -3.40 -4.24 -12.82
CA GLU A 64 -4.57 -4.56 -12.01
C GLU A 64 -4.14 -5.35 -10.76
N GLU A 65 -3.22 -6.30 -10.88
CA GLU A 65 -2.70 -7.05 -9.73
C GLU A 65 -1.98 -6.14 -8.72
N ILE A 66 -1.32 -5.07 -9.17
CA ILE A 66 -0.72 -4.06 -8.28
C ILE A 66 -1.82 -3.33 -7.52
N SER A 67 -2.84 -2.88 -8.24
CA SER A 67 -3.98 -2.13 -7.67
C SER A 67 -4.75 -2.97 -6.65
N ASP A 68 -5.01 -4.23 -6.99
CA ASP A 68 -5.65 -5.22 -6.10
C ASP A 68 -4.80 -5.44 -4.84
N LYS A 69 -3.48 -5.57 -4.98
CA LYS A 69 -2.57 -5.78 -3.86
C LYS A 69 -2.50 -4.57 -2.93
N VAL A 70 -2.42 -3.36 -3.49
CA VAL A 70 -2.49 -2.10 -2.72
C VAL A 70 -3.80 -2.06 -1.92
N PHE A 71 -4.94 -2.31 -2.59
CA PHE A 71 -6.25 -2.29 -1.96
C PHE A 71 -6.36 -3.30 -0.81
N MET A 72 -5.90 -4.54 -1.03
CA MET A 72 -5.94 -5.58 -0.02
C MET A 72 -5.05 -5.28 1.19
N GLU A 73 -3.86 -4.73 1.00
CA GLU A 73 -2.97 -4.34 2.10
C GLU A 73 -3.53 -3.15 2.91
N VAL A 74 -4.13 -2.17 2.23
CA VAL A 74 -4.84 -1.06 2.91
C VAL A 74 -6.01 -1.59 3.75
N ILE A 75 -6.81 -2.51 3.20
CA ILE A 75 -7.91 -3.16 3.93
C ILE A 75 -7.40 -3.98 5.12
N SER A 76 -6.30 -4.71 4.92
CA SER A 76 -5.68 -5.53 5.95
C SER A 76 -5.33 -4.65 7.17
N LEU A 77 -4.70 -3.50 6.93
CA LEU A 77 -4.35 -2.56 7.97
C LEU A 77 -5.55 -1.98 8.71
N ILE A 78 -6.63 -1.66 7.99
CA ILE A 78 -7.91 -1.27 8.59
C ILE A 78 -8.38 -2.35 9.57
N LYS A 79 -8.38 -3.63 9.16
CA LYS A 79 -8.83 -4.73 10.03
C LYS A 79 -7.98 -4.86 11.28
N PHE A 80 -6.67 -4.71 11.17
CA PHE A 80 -5.75 -4.79 12.31
C PHE A 80 -5.85 -3.59 13.25
N SER A 81 -6.13 -2.38 12.74
CA SER A 81 -6.27 -1.17 13.56
C SER A 81 -7.48 -1.22 14.53
N ASN A 82 -8.51 -2.01 14.20
CA ASN A 82 -9.72 -2.14 15.03
C ASN A 82 -9.64 -3.25 16.08
N GLN A 83 -8.63 -4.11 15.98
CA GLN A 83 -8.56 -5.31 16.79
C GLN A 83 -7.34 -5.25 17.69
N GLY A 84 -7.55 -4.62 18.84
CA GLY A 84 -6.82 -5.04 20.03
C GLY A 84 -7.11 -6.53 20.24
N LYS A 85 -6.06 -7.36 20.07
CA LYS A 85 -6.00 -8.82 20.26
C LYS A 85 -6.38 -9.63 19.01
N GLY A 86 -5.47 -10.56 18.71
CA GLY A 86 -5.39 -11.29 17.45
C GLY A 86 -6.67 -12.00 17.02
N ILE A 87 -6.88 -12.00 15.72
CA ILE A 87 -7.76 -12.95 15.05
C ILE A 87 -6.94 -13.71 14.03
N ASN A 88 -7.09 -15.04 14.09
CA ASN A 88 -6.51 -16.02 13.21
C ASN A 88 -6.59 -15.59 11.75
N THR A 89 -5.42 -15.42 11.14
CA THR A 89 -5.22 -15.26 9.71
C THR A 89 -5.79 -16.49 9.00
N GLY A 90 -7.07 -16.47 8.67
CA GLY A 90 -7.58 -17.30 7.59
C GLY A 90 -6.72 -16.94 6.38
N LYS A 91 -5.91 -17.89 5.92
CA LYS A 91 -5.03 -17.73 4.75
C LYS A 91 -5.85 -17.09 3.62
N VAL A 92 -5.64 -15.81 3.36
CA VAL A 92 -6.04 -15.21 2.10
C VAL A 92 -5.03 -15.75 1.10
N ILE A 93 -5.42 -16.83 0.43
CA ILE A 93 -4.61 -17.51 -0.58
C ILE A 93 -4.33 -16.48 -1.68
N SER A 94 -3.08 -16.07 -1.76
CA SER A 94 -2.52 -15.20 -2.78
C SER A 94 -2.40 -15.98 -4.09
N THR A 95 -3.44 -15.93 -4.91
CA THR A 95 -3.36 -16.29 -6.32
C THR A 95 -4.21 -15.29 -7.10
N THR A 96 -3.51 -14.28 -7.62
CA THR A 96 -3.65 -13.66 -8.94
C THR A 96 -5.02 -13.72 -9.63
N THR A 97 -5.53 -12.53 -10.00
CA THR A 97 -6.51 -12.19 -11.06
C THR A 97 -8.03 -12.28 -10.82
N SER A 98 -8.55 -12.80 -9.71
CA SER A 98 -10.02 -13.00 -9.56
C SER A 98 -10.66 -12.47 -8.28
N LEU A 99 -9.93 -11.72 -7.45
CA LEU A 99 -10.35 -11.53 -6.06
C LEU A 99 -11.58 -10.63 -5.93
N LEU A 100 -11.76 -9.56 -6.70
CA LEU A 100 -13.01 -8.77 -6.57
C LEU A 100 -14.26 -9.46 -7.16
N LYS A 101 -14.11 -10.40 -8.11
CA LYS A 101 -15.25 -11.01 -8.80
C LYS A 101 -15.93 -12.15 -8.01
N ASN A 102 -15.22 -12.76 -7.05
CA ASN A 102 -15.70 -13.93 -6.31
C ASN A 102 -15.85 -13.71 -4.80
N ILE A 103 -15.64 -12.48 -4.29
CA ILE A 103 -15.85 -12.21 -2.87
C ILE A 103 -17.30 -11.80 -2.61
N ASN A 104 -18.13 -12.77 -2.25
CA ASN A 104 -19.56 -12.56 -1.91
C ASN A 104 -19.78 -11.45 -0.87
N SER A 105 -18.87 -11.30 0.10
CA SER A 105 -18.75 -10.10 0.93
C SER A 105 -17.42 -10.07 1.71
N ILE A 106 -16.82 -8.89 1.86
CA ILE A 106 -15.72 -8.58 2.78
C ILE A 106 -16.30 -7.77 3.92
N ASN A 107 -16.18 -8.25 5.16
CA ASN A 107 -16.43 -7.40 6.33
C ASN A 107 -15.12 -6.69 6.73
N ILE A 108 -15.09 -5.36 6.62
CA ILE A 108 -13.92 -4.51 6.87
C ILE A 108 -14.22 -3.69 8.14
N GLY A 109 -13.74 -4.14 9.30
CA GLY A 109 -13.93 -3.39 10.56
C GLY A 109 -15.40 -3.11 10.91
N GLY A 110 -16.34 -3.97 10.50
CA GLY A 110 -17.78 -3.77 10.67
C GLY A 110 -18.52 -3.29 9.41
N LEU A 111 -17.81 -2.83 8.37
CA LEU A 111 -18.40 -2.52 7.06
C LEU A 111 -18.56 -3.77 6.22
N GLY A 112 -19.79 -4.14 5.88
CA GLY A 112 -20.07 -5.12 4.84
C GLY A 112 -19.85 -4.52 3.44
N VAL A 113 -18.78 -4.92 2.77
CA VAL A 113 -18.55 -4.69 1.34
C VAL A 113 -19.00 -5.95 0.61
N GLY A 114 -20.17 -5.94 -0.04
CA GLY A 114 -20.76 -7.12 -0.69
C GLY A 114 -20.42 -7.24 -2.18
N ALA A 115 -20.48 -8.46 -2.75
CA ALA A 115 -20.35 -8.69 -4.20
C ALA A 115 -21.44 -7.98 -5.04
N SER A 116 -22.56 -7.61 -4.42
CA SER A 116 -23.67 -6.91 -5.06
C SER A 116 -23.57 -5.39 -5.00
N MET A 117 -22.55 -4.83 -4.32
CA MET A 117 -22.28 -3.39 -4.37
C MET A 117 -21.51 -3.04 -5.63
N ASP A 118 -21.83 -1.89 -6.22
CA ASP A 118 -21.00 -1.34 -7.28
C ASP A 118 -19.57 -1.10 -6.77
N LEU A 119 -18.59 -1.24 -7.66
CA LEU A 119 -17.17 -1.05 -7.34
C LEU A 119 -16.92 0.37 -6.81
N ALA A 120 -17.59 1.37 -7.38
CA ALA A 120 -17.52 2.75 -6.92
C ALA A 120 -18.06 2.92 -5.49
N GLU A 121 -19.17 2.25 -5.16
CA GLU A 121 -19.75 2.28 -3.81
C GLU A 121 -18.83 1.60 -2.79
N SER A 122 -18.20 0.49 -3.19
CA SER A 122 -17.24 -0.25 -2.36
C SER A 122 -15.99 0.58 -2.06
N ILE A 123 -15.45 1.26 -3.08
CA ILE A 123 -14.31 2.16 -2.93
C ILE A 123 -14.67 3.34 -2.01
N ASN A 124 -15.84 3.96 -2.22
CA ASN A 124 -16.29 5.08 -1.40
C ASN A 124 -16.43 4.69 0.09
N LYS A 125 -17.01 3.51 0.39
CA LYS A 125 -17.12 3.02 1.78
C LYS A 125 -15.76 2.74 2.41
N VAL A 126 -14.82 2.17 1.65
CA VAL A 126 -13.44 1.97 2.12
C VAL A 126 -12.76 3.32 2.38
N GLN A 127 -12.90 4.29 1.48
CA GLN A 127 -12.35 5.64 1.65
C GLN A 127 -12.95 6.37 2.86
N GLU A 128 -14.28 6.34 3.01
CA GLU A 128 -14.97 6.91 4.16
C GLU A 128 -14.48 6.27 5.46
N TYR A 129 -14.30 4.95 5.46
CA TYR A 129 -13.75 4.25 6.60
C TYR A 129 -12.34 4.67 6.94
N ILE A 130 -11.45 4.74 5.93
CA ILE A 130 -10.06 5.19 6.10
C ILE A 130 -10.07 6.59 6.72
N ASN A 131 -10.83 7.52 6.14
CA ASN A 131 -10.90 8.90 6.62
C ASN A 131 -11.41 9.00 8.07
N ASN A 132 -12.37 8.16 8.45
CA ASN A 132 -12.98 8.21 9.78
C ASN A 132 -12.17 7.46 10.85
N ASN A 133 -11.44 6.40 10.49
CA ASN A 133 -10.82 5.48 11.46
C ASN A 133 -9.29 5.45 11.39
N ILE A 134 -8.71 5.68 10.22
CA ILE A 134 -7.26 5.80 10.04
C ILE A 134 -6.88 7.26 10.17
N LYS A 135 -6.44 7.65 11.37
CA LYS A 135 -5.94 9.01 11.66
C LYS A 135 -4.50 9.23 11.22
N ARG A 136 -3.84 8.19 10.68
CA ARG A 136 -2.44 8.21 10.26
C ARG A 136 -2.36 8.37 8.74
N ASN A 137 -1.41 9.18 8.28
CA ASN A 137 -1.03 9.24 6.88
C ASN A 137 -0.44 7.90 6.43
N ILE A 138 -0.67 7.54 5.17
CA ILE A 138 -0.20 6.26 4.60
C ILE A 138 1.03 6.50 3.74
N LEU A 139 2.12 5.77 4.02
CA LEU A 139 3.31 5.70 3.16
C LEU A 139 3.33 4.35 2.45
N LEU A 140 3.16 4.35 1.13
CA LEU A 140 3.29 3.15 0.31
C LEU A 140 4.77 2.90 -0.04
N CYS A 141 5.25 1.69 0.19
CA CYS A 141 6.59 1.24 -0.18
C CYS A 141 6.48 0.06 -1.14
N PHE A 142 6.79 0.31 -2.41
CA PHE A 142 6.88 -0.71 -3.45
C PHE A 142 8.29 -1.32 -3.44
N ASP A 143 8.38 -2.63 -3.25
CA ASP A 143 9.64 -3.39 -3.20
C ASP A 143 9.69 -4.41 -4.34
N ASP A 144 10.86 -5.00 -4.59
CA ASP A 144 11.06 -6.05 -5.59
C ASP A 144 10.72 -5.62 -7.04
N LEU A 145 11.00 -4.36 -7.43
CA LEU A 145 10.77 -3.85 -8.80
C LEU A 145 11.48 -4.69 -9.87
N GLU A 146 12.63 -5.26 -9.54
CA GLU A 146 13.42 -6.14 -10.41
C GLU A 146 12.86 -7.56 -10.55
N ARG A 147 11.78 -7.88 -9.83
CA ARG A 147 11.15 -9.21 -9.79
C ARG A 147 9.71 -9.20 -10.32
N ILE A 148 9.31 -8.12 -10.99
CA ILE A 148 8.08 -8.13 -11.77
C ILE A 148 8.21 -9.13 -12.93
N ASP A 149 7.09 -9.64 -13.42
CA ASP A 149 7.08 -10.53 -14.58
C ASP A 149 7.63 -9.80 -15.81
N ASP A 150 8.44 -10.49 -16.62
CA ASP A 150 9.11 -9.91 -17.80
C ASP A 150 8.09 -9.40 -18.84
N GLU A 151 6.86 -9.94 -18.83
CA GLU A 151 5.78 -9.48 -19.70
C GLU A 151 5.21 -8.11 -19.29
N LEU A 152 5.43 -7.66 -18.06
CA LEU A 152 4.94 -6.38 -17.55
C LEU A 152 6.02 -5.30 -17.66
N PRO A 153 5.85 -4.28 -18.53
CA PRO A 153 6.87 -3.25 -18.69
C PRO A 153 7.06 -2.44 -17.39
N LEU A 154 8.30 -2.38 -16.89
CA LEU A 154 8.66 -1.58 -15.71
C LEU A 154 8.19 -0.12 -15.85
N LYS A 155 8.25 0.45 -17.05
CA LYS A 155 7.75 1.80 -17.33
C LYS A 155 6.27 1.96 -16.99
N SER A 156 5.44 0.96 -17.26
CA SER A 156 4.02 0.98 -16.94
C SER A 156 3.79 0.94 -15.43
N VAL A 157 4.58 0.13 -14.72
CA VAL A 157 4.55 0.05 -13.25
C VAL A 157 4.96 1.38 -12.61
N LEU A 158 6.06 1.98 -13.08
CA LEU A 158 6.49 3.30 -12.62
C LEU A 158 5.47 4.38 -12.95
N GLY A 159 4.85 4.29 -14.14
CA GLY A 159 3.72 5.13 -14.54
C GLY A 159 2.58 5.06 -13.52
N LEU A 160 2.16 3.86 -13.13
CA LEU A 160 1.12 3.65 -12.11
C LEU A 160 1.52 4.23 -10.74
N ILE A 161 2.75 4.01 -10.28
CA ILE A 161 3.24 4.48 -8.97
C ILE A 161 3.32 6.01 -8.91
N LEU A 162 3.69 6.66 -10.02
CA LEU A 162 3.88 8.11 -10.10
C LEU A 162 2.63 8.86 -10.56
N CYS A 163 1.61 8.16 -11.10
CA CYS A 163 0.41 8.80 -11.63
C CYS A 163 -0.36 9.49 -10.50
N GLN A 164 -0.39 10.82 -10.54
CA GLN A 164 -1.33 11.60 -9.75
C GLN A 164 -2.72 11.51 -10.42
N GLU A 165 -3.73 10.99 -9.73
CA GLU A 165 -5.10 11.43 -9.99
C GLU A 165 -5.24 12.88 -9.45
N THR A 166 -4.77 13.87 -10.21
CA THR A 166 -5.26 15.24 -10.04
C THR A 166 -6.72 15.26 -10.51
N ARG A 167 -7.66 14.97 -9.60
CA ARG A 167 -9.07 15.32 -9.81
C ARG A 167 -9.20 16.82 -9.67
N HIS A 168 -9.00 17.51 -10.80
CA HIS A 168 -9.56 18.84 -11.00
C HIS A 168 -10.98 18.65 -11.55
N VAL A 169 -11.97 18.69 -10.66
CA VAL A 169 -13.32 19.18 -10.98
C VAL A 169 -13.80 20.02 -9.81
#